data_AF-A0A971V4S7-F1
#
_entry.id   AF-A0A971V4S7-F1
#
_cell.length_a   1.000
_cell.length_b   1.000
_cell.length_c   1.000
_cell.angle_alpha   90.00
_cell.angle_beta   90.00
_cell.angle_gamma   90.00
#
_symmetry.space_group_name_H-M   'P 1'
#
loop_
_entity.id
_entity.type
_entity.pdbx_description
1 polymer ?
#
loop_
_entity_poly.entity_id
_entity_poly.type
_entity_poly.pdbx_seq_one_letter_code
_entity_poly.pdbx_strand_id
1 'polypeptide(L)'
;MAEHLKALIAISASLTGAIIGWMAVLKPLMGLRRERKAQRQRAIEETLKAEKEYRQTVLDKLEGLGSRMMTMDDSIADLQRDNIERAYCMFKLEHGYCPSGMKESIASMYSSYQARGYNHIASSRIEELLALPEFPEK
;
A
#
# COMPACT_ATOMS: atom_id res chain seq x y z
N MET A 1 36.82 -28.83 -72.07
CA MET A 1 35.43 -28.36 -72.30
C MET A 1 34.40 -29.19 -71.55
N ALA A 2 34.38 -30.53 -71.68
CA ALA A 2 33.36 -31.39 -71.04
C ALA A 2 33.43 -31.44 -69.49
N GLU A 3 34.62 -31.45 -68.89
CA GLU A 3 34.81 -31.52 -67.43
C GLU A 3 34.32 -30.25 -66.70
N HIS A 4 34.60 -29.07 -67.26
CA HIS A 4 34.10 -27.80 -66.69
C HIS A 4 32.57 -27.68 -66.77
N LEU A 5 31.96 -28.21 -67.82
CA LEU A 5 30.50 -28.20 -67.98
C LEU A 5 29.81 -29.09 -66.93
N LYS A 6 30.37 -30.28 -66.66
CA LYS A 6 29.88 -31.17 -65.58
C LYS A 6 30.03 -30.54 -64.21
N ALA A 7 31.16 -29.89 -63.93
CA ALA A 7 31.39 -29.19 -62.67
C ALA A 7 30.38 -28.04 -62.47
N LEU A 8 30.12 -27.25 -63.51
CA LEU A 8 29.13 -26.17 -63.47
C LEU A 8 27.69 -26.67 -63.22
N ILE A 9 27.31 -27.81 -63.80
CA ILE A 9 25.99 -28.44 -63.59
C ILE A 9 25.87 -29.02 -62.18
N ALA A 10 26.92 -29.66 -61.66
CA ALA A 10 26.92 -30.17 -60.30
C ALA A 10 26.82 -29.04 -59.26
N ILE A 11 27.56 -27.95 -59.49
CA ILE A 11 27.52 -26.76 -58.64
C ILE A 11 26.12 -26.13 -58.68
N SER A 12 25.54 -25.93 -59.87
CA SER A 12 24.21 -25.31 -60.00
C SER A 12 23.09 -26.17 -59.40
N ALA A 13 23.14 -27.50 -59.58
CA ALA A 13 22.19 -28.43 -58.96
C ALA A 13 22.28 -28.39 -57.43
N SER A 14 23.49 -28.38 -56.87
CA SER A 14 23.71 -28.28 -55.42
C SER A 14 23.22 -26.94 -54.84
N LEU A 15 23.43 -25.84 -55.57
CA LEU A 15 22.99 -24.51 -55.17
C LEU A 15 21.46 -24.41 -55.16
N THR A 16 20.81 -24.93 -56.20
CA THR A 16 19.35 -24.93 -56.32
C THR A 16 18.71 -25.78 -55.22
N GLY A 17 19.28 -26.95 -54.94
CA GLY A 17 18.85 -27.81 -53.83
C GLY A 17 18.99 -27.14 -52.46
N ALA A 18 20.10 -26.42 -52.23
CA ALA A 18 20.32 -25.68 -50.99
C ALA A 18 19.31 -24.53 -50.82
N ILE A 19 19.01 -23.78 -51.89
CA ILE A 19 18.03 -22.68 -51.85
C ILE A 19 16.62 -23.22 -51.57
N ILE A 20 16.22 -24.30 -52.24
CA ILE A 20 14.90 -24.93 -52.02
C ILE A 20 14.81 -25.48 -50.59
N GLY A 21 15.83 -26.19 -50.11
CA GLY A 21 15.87 -26.70 -48.74
C GLY A 21 15.81 -25.59 -47.68
N TRP A 22 16.51 -24.47 -47.91
CA TRP A 22 16.46 -23.30 -47.03
C TRP A 22 15.06 -22.67 -46.99
N MET A 23 14.44 -22.45 -48.16
CA MET A 23 13.13 -21.80 -48.24
C MET A 23 11.99 -22.69 -47.75
N ALA A 24 12.01 -23.97 -48.07
CA ALA A 24 10.92 -24.90 -47.77
C ALA A 24 10.93 -25.39 -46.32
N VAL A 25 12.11 -25.49 -45.69
CA VAL A 25 12.24 -26.13 -44.37
C VAL A 25 12.79 -25.16 -43.33
N LEU A 26 13.95 -24.56 -43.58
CA LEU A 26 14.65 -23.83 -42.52
C LEU A 26 14.01 -22.48 -42.19
N LYS A 27 13.64 -21.70 -43.21
CA LYS A 27 12.99 -20.39 -43.05
C LYS A 27 11.64 -20.49 -42.30
N PRO A 28 10.68 -21.37 -42.65
CA PRO A 28 9.42 -21.48 -41.92
C PRO A 28 9.62 -22.01 -40.49
N LEU A 29 10.55 -22.94 -40.26
CA LEU A 29 10.83 -23.47 -38.93
C LEU A 29 11.45 -22.42 -38.00
N MET A 30 12.32 -21.55 -38.54
CA MET A 30 12.84 -20.39 -37.82
C MET A 30 11.76 -19.32 -37.57
N GLY A 31 10.83 -19.12 -38.51
CA GLY A 31 9.64 -18.27 -38.34
C GLY A 31 8.79 -18.71 -37.16
N LEU A 32 8.38 -19.98 -37.13
CA LEU A 32 7.59 -20.57 -36.03
C LEU A 32 8.30 -20.47 -34.67
N ARG A 33 9.63 -20.67 -34.63
CA ARG A 33 10.41 -20.49 -33.40
C ARG A 33 10.41 -19.04 -32.92
N ARG A 34 10.56 -18.08 -33.83
CA ARG A 34 10.51 -16.64 -33.50
C ARG A 34 9.13 -16.23 -33.01
N GLU A 35 8.07 -16.70 -33.65
CA GLU A 35 6.68 -16.46 -33.24
C GLU A 35 6.39 -17.05 -31.86
N ARG A 36 6.77 -18.31 -31.61
CA ARG A 36 6.63 -18.93 -30.28
C ARG A 36 7.42 -18.17 -29.22
N LYS A 37 8.62 -17.68 -29.53
CA LYS A 37 9.41 -16.86 -28.60
C LYS A 37 8.73 -15.51 -28.32
N ALA A 38 8.21 -14.85 -29.36
CA ALA A 38 7.49 -13.59 -29.23
C ALA A 38 6.20 -13.75 -28.43
N GLN A 39 5.43 -14.83 -28.66
CA GLN A 39 4.24 -15.15 -27.87
C GLN A 39 4.57 -15.37 -26.40
N ARG A 40 5.63 -16.13 -26.10
CA ARG A 40 6.10 -16.33 -24.71
C ARG A 40 6.51 -15.01 -24.07
N GLN A 41 7.23 -14.14 -24.79
CA GLN A 41 7.63 -12.84 -24.28
C GLN A 41 6.42 -11.95 -23.97
N ARG A 42 5.42 -11.91 -24.86
CA ARG A 42 4.17 -11.17 -24.63
C ARG A 42 3.40 -11.70 -23.43
N ALA A 43 3.27 -13.03 -23.31
CA ALA A 43 2.61 -13.64 -22.15
C ALA A 43 3.34 -13.30 -20.84
N ILE A 44 4.68 -13.33 -20.83
CA ILE A 44 5.46 -12.92 -19.65
C ILE A 44 5.23 -11.43 -19.37
N GLU A 45 5.29 -10.56 -20.37
CA GLU A 45 5.07 -9.13 -20.22
C GLU A 45 3.66 -8.80 -19.69
N GLU A 46 2.63 -9.49 -20.18
CA GLU A 46 1.25 -9.37 -19.71
C GLU A 46 1.14 -9.82 -18.24
N THR A 47 1.76 -10.94 -17.87
CA THR A 47 1.76 -11.39 -16.46
C THR A 47 2.50 -10.42 -15.54
N LEU A 48 3.63 -9.89 -15.98
CA LEU A 48 4.39 -8.89 -15.22
C LEU A 48 3.62 -7.58 -15.09
N LYS A 49 2.89 -7.16 -16.14
CA LYS A 49 2.05 -5.97 -16.10
C LYS A 49 0.88 -6.16 -15.14
N ALA A 50 0.18 -7.30 -15.21
CA ALA A 50 -0.91 -7.61 -14.30
C ALA A 50 -0.44 -7.69 -12.84
N GLU A 51 0.72 -8.28 -12.58
CA GLU A 51 1.31 -8.32 -11.24
C GLU A 51 1.68 -6.92 -10.74
N LYS A 52 2.25 -6.06 -11.60
CA LYS A 52 2.59 -4.68 -11.25
C LYS A 52 1.33 -3.87 -10.92
N GLU A 53 0.28 -3.99 -11.73
CA GLU A 53 -1.01 -3.33 -11.49
C GLU A 53 -1.66 -3.79 -10.19
N TYR A 54 -1.61 -5.10 -9.92
CA TYR A 54 -2.08 -5.66 -8.65
C TYR A 54 -1.30 -5.11 -7.46
N ARG A 55 0.04 -5.13 -7.52
CA ARG A 55 0.89 -4.59 -6.45
C ARG A 55 0.63 -3.11 -6.22
N GLN A 56 0.49 -2.32 -7.29
CA GLN A 56 0.17 -0.91 -7.18
C GLN A 56 -1.18 -0.70 -6.49
N THR A 57 -2.21 -1.44 -6.91
CA THR A 57 -3.54 -1.38 -6.29
C THR A 57 -3.51 -1.71 -4.80
N VAL A 58 -2.68 -2.68 -4.39
CA VAL A 58 -2.50 -3.02 -2.97
C VAL A 58 -1.83 -1.88 -2.22
N LEU A 59 -0.76 -1.29 -2.77
CA LEU A 59 -0.07 -0.15 -2.16
C LEU A 59 -1.00 1.05 -2.01
N ASP A 60 -1.76 1.41 -3.05
CA ASP A 60 -2.72 2.52 -3.02
C ASP A 60 -3.80 2.30 -1.95
N LYS A 61 -4.28 1.06 -1.79
CA LYS A 61 -5.23 0.71 -0.72
C LYS A 61 -4.60 0.80 0.67
N LEU A 62 -3.35 0.38 0.84
CA LEU A 62 -2.65 0.48 2.11
C LEU A 62 -2.39 1.94 2.50
N GLU A 63 -2.00 2.77 1.54
CA GLU A 63 -1.85 4.21 1.73
C GLU A 63 -3.19 4.86 2.10
N GLY A 64 -4.26 4.49 1.39
CA GLY A 64 -5.62 4.94 1.71
C GLY A 64 -6.08 4.53 3.11
N LEU A 65 -5.74 3.32 3.58
CA LEU A 65 -6.00 2.88 4.95
C LEU A 65 -5.18 3.66 5.97
N GLY A 66 -3.88 3.88 5.70
CA GLY A 66 -3.00 4.67 6.56
C GLY A 66 -3.51 6.10 6.75
N SER A 67 -3.91 6.75 5.65
CA SER A 67 -4.50 8.10 5.69
C SER A 67 -5.76 8.15 6.54
N ARG A 68 -6.70 7.21 6.34
CA ARG A 68 -7.93 7.13 7.14
C ARG A 68 -7.65 6.90 8.63
N MET A 69 -6.65 6.06 8.94
CA MET A 69 -6.26 5.79 10.32
C MET A 69 -5.72 7.05 11.01
N MET A 70 -4.95 7.87 10.31
CA MET A 70 -4.48 9.17 10.84
C MET A 70 -5.64 10.12 11.11
N THR A 71 -6.59 10.26 10.16
CA THR A 71 -7.79 11.08 10.37
C THR A 71 -8.65 10.58 11.54
N MET A 72 -8.72 9.27 11.74
CA MET A 72 -9.41 8.70 12.90
C MET A 72 -8.69 9.01 14.21
N ASP A 73 -7.35 8.98 14.23
CA ASP A 73 -6.59 9.34 15.43
C ASP A 73 -6.78 10.82 15.80
N ASP A 74 -6.75 11.72 14.82
CA ASP A 74 -7.08 13.14 15.01
C ASP A 74 -8.50 13.31 15.60
N SER A 75 -9.49 12.59 15.04
CA SER A 75 -10.88 12.63 15.53
C SER A 75 -11.02 12.11 16.96
N ILE A 76 -10.26 11.06 17.32
CA ILE A 76 -10.20 10.53 18.69
C ILE A 76 -9.60 11.58 19.63
N ALA A 77 -8.55 12.28 19.21
CA ALA A 77 -7.93 13.32 20.01
C ALA A 77 -8.90 14.49 20.27
N ASP A 78 -9.65 14.92 19.26
CA ASP A 78 -10.70 15.95 19.44
C ASP A 78 -11.79 15.49 20.41
N LEU A 79 -12.26 14.24 20.30
CA LEU A 79 -13.24 13.68 21.24
C LEU A 79 -12.69 13.60 22.67
N GLN A 80 -11.43 13.20 22.84
CA GLN A 80 -10.77 13.18 24.15
C GLN A 80 -10.70 14.59 24.74
N ARG A 81 -10.33 15.58 23.92
CA ARG A 81 -10.30 17.00 24.31
C ARG A 81 -11.66 17.48 24.78
N ASP A 82 -12.70 17.26 23.98
CA ASP A 82 -14.06 17.72 24.29
C ASP A 82 -14.65 16.98 25.50
N ASN A 83 -14.32 15.71 25.69
CA ASN A 83 -14.73 14.95 26.88
C ASN A 83 -14.08 15.46 28.16
N ILE A 84 -12.78 15.76 28.12
CA ILE A 84 -12.07 16.37 29.24
C ILE A 84 -12.65 17.76 29.56
N GLU A 85 -12.93 18.57 28.53
CA GLU A 85 -13.52 19.89 28.73
C GLU A 85 -14.90 19.81 29.35
N ARG A 86 -15.73 18.89 28.87
CA ARG A 86 -17.06 18.65 29.44
C ARG A 86 -16.97 18.18 30.89
N ALA A 87 -16.02 17.30 31.20
CA ALA A 87 -15.77 16.86 32.57
C ALA A 87 -15.33 18.02 33.46
N TYR A 88 -14.49 18.92 32.97
CA TYR A 88 -14.10 20.12 33.69
C TYR A 88 -15.31 21.01 33.98
N CYS A 89 -16.11 21.33 32.98
CA CYS A 89 -17.33 22.13 33.18
C CYS A 89 -18.27 21.48 34.23
N MET A 90 -18.55 20.19 34.09
CA MET A 90 -19.48 19.48 34.97
C MET A 90 -18.93 19.37 36.41
N PHE A 91 -17.73 18.82 36.59
CA PHE A 91 -17.22 18.51 37.92
C PHE A 91 -16.63 19.72 38.64
N LYS A 92 -15.91 20.59 37.92
CA LYS A 92 -15.25 21.75 38.53
C LYS A 92 -16.18 22.96 38.65
N LEU A 93 -16.92 23.29 37.59
CA LEU A 93 -17.73 24.51 37.57
C LEU A 93 -19.13 24.31 38.15
N GLU A 94 -19.78 23.17 37.89
CA GLU A 94 -21.16 22.93 38.31
C GLU A 94 -21.28 22.17 39.64
N HIS A 95 -20.50 21.10 39.84
CA HIS A 95 -20.69 20.20 41.00
C HIS A 95 -19.75 20.46 42.17
N GLY A 96 -18.50 20.85 41.90
CA GLY A 96 -17.47 21.01 42.93
C GLY A 96 -16.91 19.70 43.49
N TYR A 97 -17.26 18.53 42.92
CA TYR A 97 -16.72 17.22 43.30
C TYR A 97 -16.58 16.31 42.06
N CYS A 98 -15.71 15.32 42.13
CA CYS A 98 -15.49 14.32 41.08
C CYS A 98 -15.28 12.92 41.68
N PRO A 99 -16.15 11.94 41.39
CA PRO A 99 -15.98 10.56 41.88
C PRO A 99 -14.66 9.92 41.43
N SER A 100 -14.09 9.03 42.26
CA SER A 100 -12.81 8.35 41.99
C SER A 100 -12.75 7.66 40.64
N GLY A 101 -13.78 6.89 40.26
CA GLY A 101 -13.83 6.23 38.96
C GLY A 101 -13.83 7.19 37.76
N MET A 102 -14.42 8.40 37.93
CA MET A 102 -14.36 9.42 36.89
C MET A 102 -12.97 10.05 36.80
N LYS A 103 -12.30 10.28 37.93
CA LYS A 103 -10.91 10.74 37.97
C LYS A 103 -9.95 9.78 37.27
N GLU A 104 -10.07 8.49 37.53
CA GLU A 104 -9.26 7.45 36.87
C GLU A 104 -9.47 7.47 35.34
N SER A 105 -10.73 7.57 34.91
CA SER A 105 -11.07 7.66 33.48
C SER A 105 -10.48 8.90 32.82
N ILE A 106 -10.61 10.07 33.46
CA ILE A 106 -10.05 11.35 32.97
C ILE A 106 -8.52 11.29 32.91
N ALA A 107 -7.87 10.77 33.95
CA ALA A 107 -6.41 10.63 34.00
C ALA A 107 -5.90 9.69 32.89
N SER A 108 -6.56 8.54 32.69
CA SER A 108 -6.24 7.60 31.62
C SER A 108 -6.43 8.23 30.23
N MET A 109 -7.54 8.94 30.04
CA MET A 109 -7.83 9.66 28.79
C MET A 109 -6.77 10.71 28.47
N TYR A 110 -6.38 11.50 29.47
CA TYR A 110 -5.33 12.51 29.30
C TYR A 110 -3.95 11.91 29.03
N SER A 111 -3.60 10.83 29.73
CA SER A 111 -2.36 10.09 29.48
C SER A 111 -2.31 9.56 28.05
N SER A 112 -3.41 8.97 27.57
CA SER A 112 -3.52 8.52 26.17
C SER A 112 -3.45 9.67 25.16
N TYR A 113 -4.01 10.83 25.49
CA TYR A 113 -3.96 12.03 24.66
C TYR A 113 -2.52 12.58 24.54
N GLN A 114 -1.81 12.69 25.66
CA GLN A 114 -0.41 13.12 25.69
C GLN A 114 0.54 12.11 25.03
N ALA A 115 0.32 10.81 25.21
CA ALA A 115 1.14 9.77 24.60
C ALA A 115 1.14 9.82 23.06
N ARG A 116 0.07 10.34 22.47
CA ARG A 116 -0.03 10.61 21.02
C ARG A 116 0.61 11.93 20.59
N GLY A 117 1.13 12.72 21.53
CA GLY A 117 1.83 13.99 21.27
C GLY A 117 0.95 15.24 21.26
N TYR A 118 -0.34 15.12 21.58
CA TYR A 118 -1.23 16.27 21.62
C TYR A 118 -1.07 17.07 22.92
N ASN A 119 -1.15 18.41 22.81
CA ASN A 119 -0.89 19.33 23.92
C ASN A 119 -1.93 20.47 24.05
N HIS A 120 -3.08 20.34 23.39
CA HIS A 120 -4.09 21.41 23.36
C HIS A 120 -4.84 21.61 24.69
N ILE A 121 -4.71 20.67 25.62
CA ILE A 121 -5.34 20.74 26.95
C ILE A 121 -4.28 21.19 27.95
N ALA A 122 -4.55 22.28 28.67
CA ALA A 122 -3.71 22.74 29.76
C ALA A 122 -3.66 21.70 30.89
N SER A 123 -2.46 21.26 31.27
CA SER A 123 -2.26 20.26 32.33
C SER A 123 -2.93 20.65 33.64
N SER A 124 -2.99 21.97 33.93
CA SER A 124 -3.65 22.51 35.12
C SER A 124 -5.12 22.10 35.22
N ARG A 125 -5.85 21.97 34.10
CA ARG A 125 -7.27 21.55 34.13
C ARG A 125 -7.43 20.13 34.66
N ILE A 126 -6.50 19.25 34.31
CA ILE A 126 -6.48 17.87 34.78
C ILE A 126 -6.11 17.83 36.26
N GLU A 127 -5.07 18.55 36.67
CA GLU A 127 -4.65 18.64 38.07
C GLU A 127 -5.79 19.14 38.96
N GLU A 128 -6.51 20.18 38.52
CA GLU A 128 -7.66 20.72 39.23
C GLU A 128 -8.81 19.72 39.34
N LEU A 129 -9.11 18.97 38.27
CA LEU A 129 -10.13 17.90 38.29
C LEU A 129 -9.77 16.78 39.26
N LEU A 130 -8.50 16.36 39.25
CA LEU A 130 -8.01 15.28 40.12
C LEU A 130 -7.97 15.71 41.60
N ALA A 131 -7.78 17.01 41.86
CA ALA A 131 -7.76 17.58 43.20
C ALA A 131 -9.16 17.79 43.83
N LEU A 132 -10.25 17.69 43.05
CA LEU A 132 -11.61 17.85 43.57
C LEU A 132 -11.93 16.81 44.66
N PRO A 133 -12.82 17.10 45.62
CA PRO A 133 -13.30 16.08 46.56
C PRO A 133 -14.06 14.97 45.82
N GLU A 134 -14.12 13.77 46.41
CA GLU A 134 -14.79 12.62 45.78
C GLU A 134 -16.33 12.68 45.90
N PHE A 135 -16.80 13.29 46.98
CA PHE A 135 -18.21 13.36 47.34
C PHE A 135 -18.64 14.83 47.45
N PRO A 136 -19.93 15.15 47.23
CA PRO A 136 -20.44 16.50 47.43
C PRO A 136 -20.24 16.94 48.89
N GLU A 137 -19.93 18.23 49.07
CA GLU A 137 -19.97 18.84 50.38
C GLU A 137 -21.44 18.89 50.85
N LYS A 138 -21.69 18.44 52.09
CA LYS A 138 -23.03 18.25 52.67
C LYS A 138 -23.79 19.56 52.82
#